data_AF-A0A9E2MZS2-F1
#
_entry.id   AF-A0A9E2MZS2-F1
#
_cell.length_a   1.000
_cell.length_b   1.000
_cell.length_c   1.000
_cell.angle_alpha   90.00
_cell.angle_beta   90.00
_cell.angle_gamma   90.00
#
_symmetry.space_group_name_H-M   'P 1'
#
loop_
_entity.id
_entity.type
_entity.pdbx_description
1 polymer ?
#
loop_
_entity_poly.entity_id
_entity_poly.type
_entity_poly.pdbx_seq_one_letter_code
_entity_poly.pdbx_strand_id
1 'polypeptide(L)'
;MESINSKKVKYFILLLLIPTSFLAQDKPVYDIIGEKISKVAATYGKPTYHDKSSPEMECIFYKGKTNRMVFVGNKDGIYQAEMCTTITEKSTAKNVFDRIITKSISEGFKADTLNAEVINLKRPGTEMDLSLFNNTYAKQYEINLKAKKVAD
;
A
#
# COMPACT_ATOMS: atom_id res chain seq x y z
N MET A 1 2.82 -14.03 -54.11
CA MET A 1 3.14 -12.84 -53.28
C MET A 1 1.81 -12.27 -52.82
N GLU A 2 1.33 -12.69 -51.64
CA GLU A 2 0.00 -12.31 -51.16
C GLU A 2 0.01 -10.88 -50.61
N SER A 3 -0.90 -10.06 -51.15
CA SER A 3 -1.12 -8.68 -50.75
C SER A 3 -1.76 -8.65 -49.37
N ILE A 4 -0.99 -8.23 -48.36
CA ILE A 4 -1.49 -8.02 -47.01
C ILE A 4 -2.48 -6.85 -47.04
N ASN A 5 -3.75 -7.16 -46.79
CA ASN A 5 -4.84 -6.19 -46.82
C ASN A 5 -4.68 -5.15 -45.69
N SER A 6 -4.22 -3.95 -46.07
CA SER A 6 -3.87 -2.81 -45.20
C SER A 6 -4.93 -2.46 -44.13
N LYS A 7 -6.21 -2.74 -44.40
CA LYS A 7 -7.29 -2.52 -43.42
C LYS A 7 -7.19 -3.47 -42.22
N LYS A 8 -6.81 -4.73 -42.42
CA LYS A 8 -6.64 -5.72 -41.34
C LYS A 8 -5.44 -5.38 -40.44
N VAL A 9 -4.38 -4.82 -41.02
CA VAL A 9 -3.20 -4.33 -40.28
C VAL A 9 -3.54 -3.13 -39.40
N LYS A 10 -4.39 -2.21 -39.89
CA LYS A 10 -4.85 -1.05 -39.10
C LYS A 10 -5.63 -1.45 -37.84
N TYR A 11 -6.51 -2.45 -37.92
CA TYR A 11 -7.23 -2.95 -36.73
C TYR A 11 -6.31 -3.69 -35.75
N PHE A 12 -5.27 -4.36 -36.25
CA PHE A 12 -4.30 -5.06 -35.41
C PHE A 12 -3.45 -4.08 -34.58
N ILE A 13 -3.08 -2.93 -35.15
CA ILE A 13 -2.32 -1.87 -34.44
C ILE A 13 -3.19 -1.17 -33.38
N LEU A 14 -4.49 -1.02 -33.61
CA LEU A 14 -5.41 -0.38 -32.65
C LEU A 14 -5.62 -1.20 -31.37
N LEU A 15 -5.50 -2.54 -31.46
CA LEU A 15 -5.63 -3.45 -30.31
C LEU A 15 -4.40 -3.47 -29.38
N LEU A 16 -3.26 -2.93 -29.81
CA LEU A 16 -2.04 -2.80 -28.99
C LEU A 16 -2.02 -1.51 -28.15
N LEU A 17 -2.97 -0.60 -28.36
CA LEU A 17 -3.14 0.63 -27.58
C LEU A 17 -4.02 0.43 -26.34
N ILE A 18 -4.08 -0.79 -25.78
CA ILE A 18 -4.67 -0.98 -24.45
C ILE A 18 -3.74 -0.23 -23.48
N PRO A 19 -4.21 0.82 -22.78
CA PRO A 19 -3.39 1.44 -21.74
C PRO A 19 -3.14 0.38 -20.67
N THR A 20 -1.89 -0.09 -20.56
CA THR A 20 -1.43 -1.01 -19.50
C THR A 20 -1.40 -0.34 -18.13
N SER A 21 -1.93 0.87 -18.00
CA SER A 21 -1.91 1.69 -16.79
C SER A 21 -2.87 1.23 -15.68
N PHE A 22 -3.65 0.16 -15.90
CA PHE A 22 -4.61 -0.34 -14.90
C PHE A 22 -4.05 -1.39 -13.93
N LEU A 23 -2.76 -1.70 -13.98
CA LEU A 23 -2.10 -2.58 -13.00
C LEU A 23 -1.35 -1.82 -11.90
N ALA A 24 -1.70 -0.56 -11.63
CA ALA A 24 -1.45 0.02 -10.32
C ALA A 24 -2.46 -0.57 -9.32
N GLN A 25 -2.35 -1.88 -9.07
CA GLN A 25 -2.87 -2.44 -7.82
C GLN A 25 -2.10 -1.73 -6.72
N ASP A 26 -2.80 -0.95 -5.89
CA ASP A 26 -2.21 -0.22 -4.77
C ASP A 26 -1.22 -1.14 -4.03
N LYS A 27 0.07 -0.85 -4.16
CA LYS A 27 1.08 -1.60 -3.43
C LYS A 27 0.87 -1.35 -1.94
N PRO A 28 0.76 -2.40 -1.12
CA PRO A 28 0.57 -2.21 0.30
C PRO A 28 1.78 -1.52 0.92
N VAL A 29 1.55 -0.66 1.91
CA VAL A 29 2.62 0.18 2.48
C VAL A 29 3.72 -0.64 3.16
N TYR A 30 3.43 -1.88 3.59
CA TYR A 30 4.43 -2.77 4.19
C TYR A 30 5.47 -3.30 3.19
N ASP A 31 5.19 -3.28 1.88
CA ASP A 31 6.16 -3.71 0.85
C ASP A 31 7.26 -2.69 0.59
N ILE A 32 7.10 -1.48 1.12
CA ILE A 32 8.08 -0.41 1.01
C ILE A 32 9.11 -0.45 2.14
N ILE A 33 8.91 -1.28 3.17
CA ILE A 33 9.90 -1.46 4.24
C ILE A 33 11.22 -1.96 3.65
N GLY A 34 12.31 -1.27 3.98
CA GLY A 34 13.66 -1.52 3.46
C GLY A 34 13.95 -0.87 2.10
N GLU A 35 12.95 -0.40 1.36
CA GLU A 35 13.14 0.24 0.07
C GLU A 35 13.69 1.66 0.20
N LYS A 36 14.30 2.17 -0.87
CA LYS A 36 14.79 3.56 -0.91
C LYS A 36 13.63 4.55 -0.86
N ILE A 37 13.86 5.72 -0.25
CA ILE A 37 12.91 6.85 -0.21
C ILE A 37 12.37 7.21 -1.60
N SER A 38 13.21 7.17 -2.64
CA SER A 38 12.79 7.44 -4.02
C SER A 38 11.73 6.46 -4.54
N LYS A 39 11.69 5.23 -4.02
CA LYS A 39 10.67 4.23 -4.38
C LYS A 39 9.28 4.61 -3.89
N VAL A 40 9.18 5.34 -2.79
CA VAL A 40 7.90 5.81 -2.23
C VAL A 40 7.21 6.73 -3.23
N ALA A 41 7.91 7.77 -3.71
CA ALA A 41 7.36 8.71 -4.68
C ALA A 41 7.08 8.05 -6.05
N ALA A 42 7.89 7.06 -6.45
CA ALA A 42 7.64 6.29 -7.67
C ALA A 42 6.39 5.40 -7.57
N THR A 43 6.01 4.98 -6.35
CA THR A 43 4.88 4.07 -6.10
C THR A 43 3.57 4.84 -5.87
N TYR A 44 3.62 5.93 -5.10
CA TYR A 44 2.43 6.67 -4.65
C TYR A 44 2.31 8.07 -5.27
N GLY A 45 3.25 8.47 -6.13
CA GLY A 45 3.26 9.77 -6.77
C GLY A 45 3.82 10.89 -5.88
N LYS A 46 3.41 12.13 -6.12
CA LYS A 46 3.88 13.29 -5.37
C LYS A 46 3.24 13.32 -3.97
N PRO A 47 4.04 13.44 -2.88
CA PRO A 47 3.50 13.51 -1.54
C PRO A 47 2.77 14.84 -1.26
N THR A 48 1.87 14.80 -0.29
CA THR A 48 1.21 16.00 0.26
C THR A 48 2.23 16.86 1.01
N TYR A 49 3.12 16.23 1.78
CA TYR A 49 4.20 16.89 2.50
C TYR A 49 5.41 15.94 2.59
N HIS A 50 6.62 16.51 2.54
CA HIS A 50 7.86 15.76 2.69
C HIS A 50 8.79 16.57 3.60
N ASP A 51 8.98 16.09 4.82
CA ASP A 51 9.93 16.64 5.77
C ASP A 51 11.32 16.05 5.53
N LYS A 52 12.29 16.94 5.29
CA LYS A 52 13.72 16.62 5.12
C LYS A 52 14.59 17.43 6.07
N SER A 53 14.02 17.90 7.17
CA SER A 53 14.74 18.72 8.15
C SER A 53 15.91 17.97 8.80
N SER A 54 15.88 16.63 8.81
CA SER A 54 16.97 15.77 9.28
C SER A 54 17.40 14.77 8.21
N PRO A 55 18.70 14.64 7.89
CA PRO A 55 19.20 13.61 6.97
C PRO A 55 19.08 12.19 7.54
N GLU A 56 18.97 12.06 8.86
CA GLU A 56 18.82 10.77 9.55
C GLU A 56 17.36 10.29 9.61
N MET A 57 16.41 11.16 9.24
CA MET A 57 14.98 10.88 9.34
C MET A 57 14.19 11.80 8.40
N GLU A 58 13.87 11.29 7.22
CA GLU A 58 12.91 11.89 6.31
C GLU A 58 11.52 11.32 6.54
N CYS A 59 10.51 12.19 6.58
CA CYS A 59 9.11 11.81 6.74
C CYS A 59 8.30 12.21 5.50
N ILE A 60 7.66 11.25 4.85
CA ILE A 60 6.82 11.47 3.67
C ILE A 60 5.36 11.24 4.03
N PHE A 61 4.51 12.22 3.74
CA PHE A 61 3.09 12.20 4.07
C PHE A 61 2.24 12.27 2.81
N TYR A 62 1.26 11.37 2.73
CA TYR A 62 0.20 11.38 1.74
C TYR A 62 -1.14 11.51 2.45
N LYS A 63 -2.00 12.39 1.94
CA LYS A 63 -3.36 12.56 2.42
C LYS A 63 -4.32 12.65 1.23
N GLY A 64 -5.14 11.62 1.08
CA GLY A 64 -6.32 11.65 0.23
C GLY A 64 -7.58 11.95 1.05
N LYS A 65 -8.75 11.73 0.43
CA LYS A 65 -10.05 11.98 1.08
C LYS A 65 -10.38 10.95 2.15
N THR A 66 -10.04 9.68 1.90
CA THR A 66 -10.38 8.53 2.74
C THR A 66 -9.14 7.72 3.15
N ASN A 67 -7.95 8.20 2.82
CA ASN A 67 -6.71 7.52 3.15
C ASN A 67 -5.62 8.52 3.56
N ARG A 68 -4.77 8.08 4.49
CA ARG A 68 -3.53 8.75 4.83
C ARG A 68 -2.42 7.70 4.88
N MET A 69 -1.24 8.07 4.41
CA MET A 69 -0.05 7.24 4.49
C MET A 69 1.12 8.06 5.00
N VAL A 70 1.97 7.44 5.81
CA VAL A 70 3.19 8.04 6.33
C VAL A 70 4.33 7.06 6.10
N PHE A 71 5.45 7.54 5.59
CA PHE A 71 6.66 6.76 5.44
C PHE A 71 7.78 7.48 6.16
N VAL A 72 8.56 6.74 6.95
CA VAL A 72 9.71 7.27 7.68
C VAL A 72 10.93 6.43 7.31
N GLY A 73 11.99 7.11 6.90
CA GLY A 73 13.21 6.47 6.47
C GLY A 73 14.40 7.41 6.47
N ASN A 74 15.54 6.88 6.03
CA ASN A 74 16.75 7.64 5.83
C ASN A 74 17.48 7.14 4.57
N LYS A 75 18.78 7.46 4.43
CA LYS A 75 19.60 7.00 3.31
C LYS A 75 19.65 5.47 3.14
N ASP A 76 19.45 4.71 4.22
CA ASP A 76 19.50 3.24 4.22
C ASP A 76 18.14 2.60 3.89
N GLY A 77 17.08 3.40 3.79
CA GLY A 77 15.75 3.00 3.35
C GLY A 77 14.64 3.35 4.34
N ILE A 78 13.41 2.95 3.99
CA ILE A 78 12.24 3.12 4.84
C ILE A 78 12.28 2.09 5.97
N TYR A 79 12.19 2.56 7.22
CA TYR A 79 12.14 1.69 8.39
C TYR A 79 10.76 1.68 9.06
N GLN A 80 9.86 2.59 8.68
CA GLN A 80 8.46 2.59 9.14
C GLN A 80 7.53 3.06 8.03
N ALA A 81 6.39 2.40 7.90
CA ALA A 81 5.33 2.76 6.98
C ALA A 81 3.96 2.60 7.65
N GLU A 82 3.12 3.61 7.56
CA GLU A 82 1.78 3.63 8.11
C GLU A 82 0.74 3.91 7.05
N MET A 83 -0.42 3.30 7.20
CA MET A 83 -1.63 3.58 6.42
C MET A 83 -2.82 3.63 7.36
N CYS A 84 -3.72 4.58 7.11
CA CYS A 84 -5.05 4.58 7.71
C CYS A 84 -6.07 4.86 6.61
N THR A 85 -7.04 3.96 6.49
CA THR A 85 -8.14 4.04 5.52
C THR A 85 -9.46 4.16 6.26
N THR A 86 -10.27 5.14 5.90
CA THR A 86 -11.58 5.38 6.50
C THR A 86 -12.69 4.86 5.58
N ILE A 87 -13.64 4.13 6.15
CA ILE A 87 -14.74 3.48 5.42
C ILE A 87 -16.03 3.64 6.25
N THR A 88 -17.13 4.07 5.63
CA THR A 88 -18.39 4.32 6.35
C THR A 88 -19.18 3.04 6.67
N GLU A 89 -19.07 2.02 5.82
CA GLU A 89 -19.83 0.78 5.94
C GLU A 89 -19.01 -0.32 6.62
N LYS A 90 -19.59 -0.95 7.67
CA LYS A 90 -18.92 -1.99 8.49
C LYS A 90 -18.51 -3.21 7.68
N SER A 91 -19.42 -3.74 6.86
CA SER A 91 -19.20 -4.93 6.02
C SER A 91 -18.03 -4.69 5.05
N THR A 92 -18.04 -3.55 4.37
CA THR A 92 -16.96 -3.15 3.46
C THR A 92 -15.63 -2.99 4.20
N ALA A 93 -15.62 -2.35 5.38
CA ALA A 93 -14.41 -2.23 6.18
C ALA A 93 -13.85 -3.61 6.59
N LYS A 94 -14.72 -4.52 7.04
CA LYS A 94 -14.32 -5.88 7.37
C LYS A 94 -13.78 -6.64 6.17
N ASN A 95 -14.41 -6.55 5.00
CA ASN A 95 -13.94 -7.20 3.78
C ASN A 95 -12.56 -6.71 3.35
N VAL A 96 -12.30 -5.39 3.45
CA VAL A 96 -10.98 -4.82 3.15
C VAL A 96 -9.94 -5.30 4.15
N PHE A 97 -10.28 -5.31 5.45
CA PHE A 97 -9.41 -5.79 6.52
C PHE A 97 -9.02 -7.27 6.33
N ASP A 98 -10.01 -8.14 6.13
CA ASP A 98 -9.80 -9.59 5.90
C ASP A 98 -8.98 -9.85 4.62
N ARG A 99 -9.18 -9.04 3.58
CA ARG A 99 -8.38 -9.11 2.34
C ARG A 99 -6.92 -8.74 2.57
N ILE A 100 -6.64 -7.71 3.38
CA ILE A 100 -5.26 -7.34 3.73
C ILE A 100 -4.61 -8.49 4.48
N ILE A 101 -5.28 -9.09 5.47
CA ILE A 101 -4.78 -10.25 6.23
C ILE A 101 -4.46 -11.41 5.29
N THR A 102 -5.42 -11.79 4.45
CA THR A 102 -5.27 -12.92 3.52
C THR A 102 -4.10 -12.69 2.57
N LYS A 103 -3.97 -11.48 2.02
CA LYS A 103 -2.86 -11.11 1.15
C LYS A 103 -1.53 -11.18 1.89
N SER A 104 -1.41 -10.57 3.07
CA SER A 104 -0.19 -10.61 3.87
C SER A 104 0.24 -12.03 4.21
N ILE A 105 -0.71 -12.91 4.59
CA ILE A 105 -0.41 -14.32 4.84
C ILE A 105 0.11 -15.02 3.57
N SER A 106 -0.51 -14.76 2.41
CA SER A 106 -0.04 -15.31 1.13
C SER A 106 1.35 -14.83 0.73
N GLU A 107 1.79 -13.68 1.26
CA GLU A 107 3.10 -13.06 1.04
C GLU A 107 4.13 -13.41 2.15
N GLY A 108 3.84 -14.44 2.94
CA GLY A 108 4.77 -15.04 3.90
C GLY A 108 4.71 -14.46 5.31
N PHE A 109 3.77 -13.56 5.61
CA PHE A 109 3.53 -13.15 6.99
C PHE A 109 2.84 -14.26 7.79
N LYS A 110 3.22 -14.39 9.06
CA LYS A 110 2.55 -15.22 10.06
C LYS A 110 1.77 -14.31 11.00
N ALA A 111 0.51 -14.67 11.27
CA ALA A 111 -0.31 -13.99 12.26
C ALA A 111 0.05 -14.48 13.67
N ASP A 112 0.23 -13.55 14.59
CA ASP A 112 0.62 -13.80 15.98
C ASP A 112 -0.33 -13.05 16.90
N THR A 113 -1.62 -13.42 16.93
CA THR A 113 -2.63 -12.66 17.71
C THR A 113 -3.85 -13.47 18.11
N LEU A 114 -4.41 -13.09 19.27
CA LEU A 114 -5.63 -13.69 19.86
C LEU A 114 -6.90 -12.86 19.59
N ASN A 115 -6.76 -11.60 19.16
CA ASN A 115 -7.88 -10.68 18.90
C ASN A 115 -8.16 -10.59 17.40
N ALA A 116 -9.42 -10.72 16.98
CA ALA A 116 -9.81 -10.65 15.57
C ALA A 116 -9.76 -9.22 14.98
N GLU A 117 -9.75 -8.17 15.81
CA GLU A 117 -9.77 -6.77 15.36
C GLU A 117 -8.39 -6.10 15.39
N VAL A 118 -7.39 -6.75 15.98
CA VAL A 118 -5.99 -6.31 15.99
C VAL A 118 -5.15 -7.53 15.68
N ILE A 119 -4.47 -7.52 14.54
CA ILE A 119 -3.63 -8.60 14.06
C ILE A 119 -2.20 -8.09 13.93
N ASN A 120 -1.30 -8.72 14.66
CA ASN A 120 0.12 -8.61 14.46
C ASN A 120 0.58 -9.67 13.45
N LEU A 121 1.31 -9.23 12.43
CA LEU A 121 1.78 -10.02 11.29
C LEU A 121 3.30 -9.88 11.21
N LYS A 122 4.02 -11.00 11.16
CA LYS A 122 5.49 -11.01 11.09
C LYS A 122 6.00 -11.82 9.89
N ARG A 123 7.00 -11.30 9.20
CA ARG A 123 7.89 -12.03 8.27
C ARG A 123 9.34 -11.60 8.53
N PRO A 124 10.36 -12.34 8.05
CA PRO A 124 11.75 -11.88 8.14
C PRO A 124 11.89 -10.42 7.64
N GLY A 125 12.53 -9.58 8.44
CA GLY A 125 12.78 -8.18 8.14
C GLY A 125 11.59 -7.22 8.29
N THR A 126 10.36 -7.70 8.56
CA THR A 126 9.18 -6.83 8.70
C THR A 126 8.16 -7.34 9.73
N GLU A 127 7.80 -6.45 10.66
CA GLU A 127 6.66 -6.64 11.56
C GLU A 127 5.58 -5.61 11.24
N MET A 128 4.32 -6.00 11.35
CA MET A 128 3.18 -5.15 11.03
C MET A 128 2.03 -5.35 12.01
N ASP A 129 1.49 -4.25 12.52
CA ASP A 129 0.21 -4.22 13.23
C ASP A 129 -0.90 -3.74 12.29
N LEU A 130 -1.98 -4.52 12.20
CA LEU A 130 -3.18 -4.20 11.45
C LEU A 130 -4.37 -4.16 12.40
N SER A 131 -5.15 -3.08 12.40
CA SER A 131 -6.35 -2.97 13.23
C SER A 131 -7.57 -2.44 12.49
N LEU A 132 -8.75 -2.88 12.90
CA LEU A 132 -10.04 -2.37 12.48
C LEU A 132 -10.70 -1.69 13.69
N PHE A 133 -10.87 -0.38 13.61
CA PHE A 133 -11.43 0.44 14.68
C PHE A 133 -12.76 1.07 14.27
N ASN A 134 -13.76 1.04 15.14
CA ASN A 134 -15.01 1.79 14.94
C ASN A 134 -14.91 3.17 15.58
N ASN A 135 -14.73 4.20 14.75
CA ASN A 135 -14.72 5.58 15.20
C ASN A 135 -16.15 6.10 15.34
N THR A 136 -16.71 5.98 16.54
CA THR A 136 -18.09 6.36 16.85
C THR A 136 -18.34 7.87 16.74
N TYR A 137 -17.32 8.70 16.97
CA TYR A 137 -17.41 10.15 16.82
C TYR A 137 -17.54 10.56 15.35
N ALA A 138 -16.66 10.04 14.50
CA ALA A 138 -16.67 10.33 13.06
C ALA A 138 -17.67 9.47 12.26
N LYS A 139 -18.37 8.52 12.92
CA LYS A 139 -19.33 7.58 12.31
C LYS A 139 -18.72 6.81 11.13
N GLN A 140 -17.49 6.34 11.30
CA GLN A 140 -16.75 5.60 10.28
C GLN A 140 -15.89 4.51 10.92
N TYR A 141 -15.49 3.54 10.12
CA TYR A 141 -14.52 2.51 10.46
C TYR A 141 -13.15 2.90 9.92
N GLU A 142 -12.11 2.60 10.68
CA GLU A 142 -10.72 2.91 10.33
C GLU A 142 -9.91 1.62 10.29
N ILE A 143 -9.30 1.35 9.15
CA ILE A 143 -8.29 0.29 9.01
C ILE A 143 -6.95 0.95 9.16
N ASN A 144 -6.23 0.63 10.24
CA ASN A 144 -4.90 1.14 10.51
C ASN A 144 -3.88 0.04 10.29
N LEU A 145 -2.81 0.36 9.60
CA LEU A 145 -1.70 -0.54 9.31
C LEU A 145 -0.41 0.19 9.67
N LYS A 146 0.42 -0.42 10.50
CA LYS A 146 1.74 0.11 10.87
C LYS A 146 2.77 -0.98 10.67
N ALA A 147 3.63 -0.82 9.68
CA ALA A 147 4.74 -1.71 9.40
C ALA A 147 6.06 -1.07 9.83
N LYS A 148 6.97 -1.88 10.35
CA LYS A 148 8.32 -1.47 10.74
C LYS A 148 9.34 -2.50 10.31
N LYS A 149 10.54 -2.03 9.99
CA LYS A 149 11.72 -2.87 9.79
C LYS A 149 12.11 -3.48 11.13
N VAL A 150 12.32 -4.80 11.13
CA VAL A 150 12.88 -5.53 12.28
C VAL A 150 14.14 -6.27 11.83
N ALA A 151 14.93 -6.75 12.78
CA ALA A 151 16.01 -7.67 12.44
C ALA A 151 15.42 -8.97 11.84
N ASP A 152 16.18 -9.59 10.94
CA ASP A 152 15.84 -10.91 10.38
C ASP A 152 15.86 -12.02 11.44
#